data_AF-A0A0B1RTU2-F1
#
_entry.id   AF-A0A0B1RTU2-F1
#
_cell.length_a   1.000
_cell.length_b   1.000
_cell.length_c   1.000
_cell.angle_alpha   90.00
_cell.angle_beta   90.00
_cell.angle_gamma   90.00
#
_symmetry.space_group_name_H-M   'P 1'
#
loop_
_entity.id
_entity.type
_entity.pdbx_description
1 polymer ?
#
loop_
_entity_poly.entity_id
_entity_poly.type
_entity_poly.pdbx_seq_one_letter_code
_entity_poly.pdbx_strand_id
1 'polypeptide(L)'
;MGLCKCAAAGGDDASRATMKEGAPQKLAQTCKKFLLDYEKYSIDVRRFACEGLSYLSLDADVKEWIVSDSLLLRALFCLAQSAGALCVFTLATIYVNLANAYEKPQVDEELVKLAQFAKHHVPEVHPKDTDEYIEKRIRCLVEEGAVAACVAISKTESHKALELLARYV
;
A
#
# COMPACT_ATOMS: atom_id res chain seq x y z
N MET A 1 -0.88 14.41 -2.26
CA MET A 1 -2.02 13.95 -1.44
C MET A 1 -3.26 13.70 -2.27
N GLY A 2 -4.06 14.73 -2.58
CA GLY A 2 -5.35 14.55 -3.27
C GLY A 2 -5.25 13.79 -4.60
N LEU A 3 -4.26 14.12 -5.44
CA LEU A 3 -4.04 13.42 -6.72
C LEU A 3 -3.70 11.93 -6.55
N CYS A 4 -2.92 11.57 -5.53
CA CYS A 4 -2.59 10.17 -5.22
C CYS A 4 -3.85 9.39 -4.82
N LYS A 5 -4.74 10.03 -4.05
CA LYS A 5 -6.02 9.42 -3.66
C LYS A 5 -6.95 9.23 -4.86
N CYS A 6 -7.03 10.22 -5.75
CA CYS A 6 -7.80 10.08 -7.00
C CYS A 6 -7.24 8.97 -7.89
N ALA A 7 -5.91 8.82 -7.95
CA ALA A 7 -5.23 7.78 -8.72
C ALA A 7 -5.56 6.36 -8.25
N ALA A 8 -5.86 6.21 -6.96
CA ALA A 8 -6.11 4.93 -6.33
C ALA A 8 -7.57 4.46 -6.42
N ALA A 9 -8.47 5.30 -6.93
CA ALA A 9 -9.86 4.90 -7.10
C ALA A 9 -9.92 3.70 -8.06
N GLY A 10 -10.58 2.61 -7.66
CA GLY A 10 -10.64 1.36 -8.42
C GLY A 10 -9.32 0.58 -8.52
N GLY A 11 -8.30 0.90 -7.71
CA GLY A 11 -6.99 0.25 -7.75
C GLY A 11 -6.96 -1.20 -7.27
N ASP A 12 -8.06 -1.69 -6.69
CA ASP A 12 -8.27 -3.09 -6.28
C ASP A 12 -8.77 -3.99 -7.42
N ASP A 13 -9.12 -3.40 -8.56
CA ASP A 13 -9.65 -4.08 -9.73
C ASP A 13 -8.78 -3.79 -10.96
N ALA A 14 -8.08 -4.81 -11.44
CA ALA A 14 -7.10 -4.69 -12.53
C ALA A 14 -7.69 -4.05 -13.81
N SER A 15 -9.01 -4.16 -13.99
CA SER A 15 -9.72 -3.69 -15.18
C SER A 15 -10.29 -2.26 -15.03
N ARG A 16 -10.24 -1.65 -13.85
CA ARG A 16 -10.86 -0.34 -13.54
C ARG A 16 -9.87 0.74 -13.11
N ALA A 17 -8.67 0.72 -13.67
CA ALA A 17 -7.69 1.79 -13.46
C ALA A 17 -8.30 3.17 -13.79
N THR A 18 -8.26 4.10 -12.83
CA THR A 18 -8.85 5.45 -12.95
C THR A 18 -7.93 6.48 -13.57
N MET A 19 -6.65 6.15 -13.75
CA MET A 19 -5.69 6.97 -14.47
C MET A 19 -5.07 6.20 -15.61
N LYS A 20 -4.46 6.94 -16.55
CA LYS A 20 -3.65 6.36 -17.61
C LYS A 20 -2.54 5.50 -17.01
N GLU A 21 -2.23 4.41 -17.71
CA GLU A 21 -1.09 3.54 -17.41
C GLU A 21 0.19 4.37 -17.16
N GLY A 22 0.94 4.02 -16.12
CA GLY A 22 2.17 4.73 -15.74
C GLY A 22 1.97 6.00 -14.89
N ALA A 23 0.74 6.52 -14.74
CA ALA A 23 0.50 7.71 -13.92
C ALA A 23 0.64 7.46 -12.41
N PRO A 24 0.11 6.37 -11.83
CA PRO A 24 0.35 6.03 -10.41
C PRO A 24 1.85 5.92 -10.08
N GLN A 25 2.64 5.33 -10.97
CA GLN A 25 4.08 5.15 -10.81
C GLN A 25 4.82 6.50 -10.79
N LYS A 26 4.42 7.47 -11.64
CA LYS A 26 5.00 8.83 -11.61
C LYS A 26 4.68 9.57 -10.30
N LEU A 27 3.46 9.40 -9.78
CA LEU A 27 3.09 9.93 -8.47
C LEU A 27 3.90 9.25 -7.35
N ALA A 28 4.08 7.93 -7.43
CA ALA A 28 4.85 7.15 -6.46
C ALA A 28 6.33 7.57 -6.45
N GLN A 29 6.93 7.80 -7.63
CA GLN A 29 8.28 8.36 -7.75
C GLN A 29 8.41 9.72 -7.08
N THR A 30 7.37 10.55 -7.13
CA THR A 30 7.35 11.84 -6.45
C THR A 30 7.30 11.68 -4.93
N CYS A 31 6.45 10.79 -4.41
CA CYS A 31 6.43 10.42 -3.00
C CYS A 31 7.80 9.91 -2.52
N LYS A 32 8.43 9.00 -3.28
CA LYS A 32 9.77 8.48 -2.98
C LYS A 32 10.82 9.60 -2.85
N LYS A 33 10.84 10.57 -3.76
CA LYS A 33 11.79 11.70 -3.67
C LYS A 33 11.67 12.45 -2.34
N PHE A 34 10.44 12.72 -1.90
CA PHE A 34 10.21 13.37 -0.60
C PHE A 34 10.63 12.48 0.58
N LEU A 35 10.32 11.18 0.52
CA LEU A 35 10.64 10.23 1.58
C LEU A 35 12.15 10.03 1.77
N LEU A 36 12.91 9.94 0.67
CA LEU A 36 14.35 9.65 0.70
C LEU A 36 15.21 10.85 1.10
N ASP A 37 14.82 12.08 0.73
CA ASP A 37 15.62 13.27 0.99
C ASP A 37 15.30 13.84 2.39
N TYR A 38 15.64 13.06 3.42
CA TYR A 38 15.31 13.33 4.82
C TYR A 38 16.07 14.51 5.43
N GLU A 39 17.20 14.91 4.83
CA GLU A 39 17.96 16.10 5.24
C GLU A 39 17.26 17.38 4.77
N LYS A 40 16.62 17.34 3.61
CA LYS A 40 15.90 18.47 3.03
C LYS A 40 14.46 18.57 3.51
N TYR A 41 13.76 17.45 3.63
CA TYR A 41 12.32 17.43 3.92
C TYR A 41 12.03 17.04 5.38
N SER A 42 11.23 17.88 6.04
CA SER A 42 10.80 17.67 7.41
C SER A 42 9.98 16.38 7.57
N ILE A 43 9.83 15.93 8.83
CA ILE A 43 8.99 14.77 9.17
C ILE A 43 7.57 14.96 8.63
N ASP A 44 6.97 16.14 8.74
CA ASP A 44 5.60 16.37 8.26
C ASP A 44 5.46 16.27 6.74
N VAL A 45 6.44 16.80 5.97
CA VAL A 45 6.44 16.65 4.50
C VAL A 45 6.55 15.16 4.13
N ARG A 46 7.42 14.42 4.82
CA ARG A 46 7.59 12.98 4.61
C ARG A 46 6.37 12.17 5.02
N ARG A 47 5.65 12.58 6.08
CA ARG A 47 4.37 11.97 6.48
C ARG A 47 3.31 12.14 5.40
N PHE A 48 3.19 13.33 4.81
CA PHE A 48 2.31 13.49 3.65
C PHE A 48 2.77 12.63 2.48
N ALA A 49 4.06 12.61 2.14
CA ALA A 49 4.54 11.73 1.08
C ALA A 49 4.21 10.25 1.33
N CYS A 50 4.34 9.79 2.57
CA CYS A 50 3.95 8.45 3.03
C CYS A 50 2.44 8.20 2.87
N GLU A 51 1.60 9.15 3.29
CA GLU A 51 0.14 9.05 3.09
C GLU A 51 -0.20 8.99 1.59
N GLY A 52 0.50 9.75 0.74
CA GLY A 52 0.32 9.70 -0.71
C GLY A 52 0.66 8.31 -1.26
N LEU A 53 1.75 7.73 -0.79
CA LEU A 53 2.17 6.39 -1.15
C LEU A 53 1.18 5.32 -0.68
N SER A 54 0.53 5.51 0.47
CA SER A 54 -0.48 4.57 1.01
C SER A 54 -1.71 4.40 0.12
N TYR A 55 -2.09 5.45 -0.62
CA TYR A 55 -3.14 5.34 -1.63
C TYR A 55 -2.62 4.59 -2.86
N LEU A 56 -1.43 4.95 -3.32
CA LEU A 56 -0.85 4.39 -4.54
C LEU A 56 -0.47 2.90 -4.39
N SER A 57 -0.21 2.44 -3.17
CA SER A 57 0.09 1.02 -2.90
C SER A 57 -1.09 0.08 -3.14
N LEU A 58 -2.29 0.56 -3.50
CA LEU A 58 -3.38 -0.30 -3.97
C LEU A 58 -3.06 -0.92 -5.34
N ASP A 59 -2.36 -0.18 -6.20
CA ASP A 59 -1.97 -0.63 -7.54
C ASP A 59 -0.85 -1.68 -7.48
N ALA A 60 -1.07 -2.82 -8.13
CA ALA A 60 -0.17 -3.97 -8.03
C ALA A 60 1.22 -3.73 -8.65
N ASP A 61 1.35 -2.87 -9.66
CA ASP A 61 2.66 -2.48 -10.19
C ASP A 61 3.42 -1.60 -9.22
N VAL A 62 2.72 -0.69 -8.53
CA VAL A 62 3.31 0.13 -7.47
C VAL A 62 3.75 -0.73 -6.29
N LYS A 63 3.02 -1.80 -5.94
CA LYS A 63 3.43 -2.73 -4.87
C LYS A 63 4.80 -3.35 -5.15
N GLU A 64 4.97 -3.92 -6.34
CA GLU A 64 6.25 -4.51 -6.77
C GLU A 64 7.36 -3.45 -6.86
N TRP A 65 7.02 -2.26 -7.35
CA TRP A 65 7.97 -1.16 -7.42
C TRP A 65 8.46 -0.72 -6.03
N ILE A 66 7.57 -0.65 -5.02
CA ILE A 66 7.94 -0.30 -3.64
C ILE A 66 8.92 -1.32 -3.06
N VAL A 67 8.58 -2.62 -3.12
CA VAL A 67 9.41 -3.66 -2.50
C VAL A 67 10.74 -3.90 -3.20
N SER A 68 10.85 -3.51 -4.47
CA SER A 68 12.10 -3.59 -5.24
C SER A 68 13.15 -2.56 -4.79
N ASP A 69 12.78 -1.62 -3.92
CA ASP A 69 13.62 -0.51 -3.50
C ASP A 69 13.88 -0.51 -1.98
N SER A 70 14.98 -1.16 -1.59
CA SER A 70 15.46 -1.19 -0.21
C SER A 70 15.62 0.19 0.43
N LEU A 71 16.02 1.22 -0.34
CA LEU A 71 16.18 2.57 0.23
C LEU A 71 14.84 3.16 0.61
N LEU A 72 13.81 2.95 -0.22
CA LEU A 72 12.46 3.38 0.09
C LEU A 72 11.90 2.66 1.31
N LEU A 73 12.09 1.33 1.40
CA LEU A 73 11.64 0.54 2.56
C LEU A 73 12.32 1.01 3.85
N ARG A 74 13.64 1.24 3.83
CA ARG A 74 14.37 1.79 4.98
C ARG A 74 13.93 3.20 5.33
N ALA A 75 13.62 4.05 4.35
CA ALA A 75 13.11 5.38 4.62
C ALA A 75 11.73 5.36 5.30
N LEU A 76 10.85 4.41 4.93
CA LEU A 76 9.58 4.18 5.61
C LEU A 76 9.80 3.70 7.06
N PHE A 77 10.75 2.79 7.28
CA PHE A 77 11.14 2.35 8.63
C PHE A 77 11.68 3.51 9.49
N CYS A 78 12.62 4.31 8.97
CA CYS A 78 13.14 5.48 9.68
C CYS A 78 12.05 6.53 9.95
N LEU A 79 11.10 6.70 9.03
CA LEU A 79 9.94 7.55 9.26
C LEU A 79 9.06 7.00 10.39
N ALA A 80 8.84 5.69 10.45
CA ALA A 80 8.12 5.02 11.53
C ALA A 80 8.76 5.29 12.90
N GLN A 81 10.08 5.19 12.99
CA GLN A 81 10.83 5.44 14.23
C GLN A 81 10.74 6.90 14.70
N SER A 82 10.73 7.85 13.76
CA SER A 82 10.75 9.29 14.08
C SER A 82 9.36 9.90 14.28
N ALA A 83 8.36 9.46 13.50
CA ALA A 83 6.99 9.95 13.58
C ALA A 83 6.10 9.14 14.53
N GLY A 84 6.42 7.87 14.78
CA GLY A 84 5.64 6.98 15.66
C GLY A 84 4.17 6.89 15.24
N ALA A 85 3.27 6.96 16.22
CA ALA A 85 1.82 6.84 16.01
C ALA A 85 1.23 7.85 15.01
N LEU A 86 1.92 8.96 14.74
CA LEU A 86 1.49 9.96 13.76
C LEU A 86 1.42 9.46 12.31
N CYS A 87 2.00 8.29 12.02
CA CYS A 87 1.95 7.62 10.72
C CYS A 87 1.36 6.21 10.79
N VAL A 88 0.67 5.86 11.89
CA VAL A 88 0.19 4.48 12.09
C VAL A 88 -0.76 4.02 11.00
N PHE A 89 -1.78 4.82 10.67
CA PHE A 89 -2.74 4.46 9.62
C PHE A 89 -2.07 4.36 8.25
N THR A 90 -1.15 5.26 7.95
CA THR A 90 -0.54 5.36 6.62
C THR A 90 0.43 4.22 6.38
N LEU A 91 1.31 3.92 7.35
CA LEU A 91 2.24 2.79 7.25
C LEU A 91 1.53 1.44 7.37
N ALA A 92 0.54 1.30 8.26
CA ALA A 92 -0.25 0.07 8.35
C ALA A 92 -0.97 -0.21 7.02
N THR A 93 -1.56 0.83 6.39
CA THR A 93 -2.19 0.69 5.07
C THR A 93 -1.18 0.26 4.01
N ILE A 94 0.01 0.87 3.95
CA ILE A 94 1.06 0.43 3.01
C ILE A 94 1.39 -1.05 3.24
N TYR A 95 1.65 -1.47 4.47
CA TYR A 95 2.03 -2.85 4.75
C TYR A 95 0.90 -3.85 4.44
N VAL A 96 -0.35 -3.55 4.80
CA VAL A 96 -1.49 -4.41 4.46
C VAL A 96 -1.69 -4.49 2.95
N ASN A 97 -1.59 -3.37 2.22
CA ASN A 97 -1.66 -3.38 0.76
C ASN A 97 -0.55 -4.25 0.15
N LEU A 98 0.70 -4.08 0.61
CA LEU A 98 1.88 -4.81 0.11
C LEU A 98 1.86 -6.29 0.48
N ALA A 99 1.22 -6.69 1.58
CA ALA A 99 1.00 -8.08 1.95
C ALA A 99 -0.29 -8.66 1.35
N ASN A 100 -1.07 -7.85 0.64
CA ASN A 100 -2.41 -8.19 0.15
C ASN A 100 -3.32 -8.78 1.25
N ALA A 101 -3.21 -8.23 2.47
CA ALA A 101 -3.82 -8.77 3.70
C ALA A 101 -5.22 -8.18 4.00
N TYR A 102 -5.89 -7.63 2.98
CA TYR A 102 -7.30 -7.31 3.10
C TYR A 102 -8.15 -8.56 2.98
N GLU A 103 -9.32 -8.51 3.60
CA GLU A 103 -10.31 -9.57 3.44
C GLU A 103 -10.80 -9.54 2.00
N LYS A 104 -10.50 -10.61 1.25
CA LYS A 104 -11.00 -10.77 -0.10
C LYS A 104 -12.45 -11.24 0.02
N PRO A 105 -13.43 -10.56 -0.60
CA PRO A 105 -14.80 -11.05 -0.63
C PRO A 105 -14.80 -12.46 -1.22
N GLN A 106 -15.52 -13.40 -0.61
CA GLN A 106 -15.76 -14.68 -1.26
C GLN A 106 -16.51 -14.43 -2.57
N VAL A 107 -15.89 -14.82 -3.67
CA VAL A 107 -16.47 -14.71 -5.00
C VAL A 107 -17.36 -15.93 -5.21
N ASP A 108 -18.66 -15.74 -5.07
CA ASP A 108 -19.66 -16.76 -5.39
C ASP A 108 -19.75 -16.93 -6.92
N GLU A 109 -19.51 -18.14 -7.42
CA GLU A 109 -19.57 -18.45 -8.85
C GLU A 109 -20.93 -18.13 -9.47
N GLU A 110 -22.03 -18.29 -8.71
CA GLU A 110 -23.37 -17.96 -9.19
C GLU A 110 -23.52 -16.44 -9.36
N LEU A 111 -23.00 -15.64 -8.41
CA LEU A 111 -23.00 -14.19 -8.51
C LEU A 111 -22.14 -13.70 -9.69
N VAL A 112 -21.01 -14.35 -9.97
CA VAL A 112 -20.18 -14.03 -11.15
C VAL A 112 -20.94 -14.31 -12.44
N LYS A 113 -21.59 -15.49 -12.55
CA LYS A 113 -22.38 -15.86 -13.73
C LYS A 113 -23.55 -14.88 -13.93
N LEU A 114 -24.21 -14.45 -12.86
CA LEU A 114 -25.28 -13.45 -12.91
C LEU A 114 -24.75 -12.09 -13.37
N ALA A 115 -23.61 -11.63 -12.85
CA ALA A 115 -22.99 -10.38 -13.27
C ALA A 115 -22.62 -10.42 -14.77
N GLN A 116 -22.00 -11.51 -15.24
CA GLN A 116 -21.67 -11.71 -16.65
C GLN A 116 -22.92 -11.71 -17.55
N PHE A 117 -23.98 -12.41 -17.15
CA PHE A 117 -25.26 -12.43 -17.87
C PHE A 117 -25.88 -11.04 -17.96
N ALA A 118 -25.85 -10.28 -16.86
CA ALA A 118 -26.35 -8.91 -16.80
C ALA A 118 -25.40 -7.87 -17.44
N LYS A 119 -24.26 -8.30 -18.00
CA LYS A 119 -23.18 -7.43 -18.51
C LYS A 119 -22.66 -6.43 -17.46
N HIS A 120 -22.78 -6.80 -16.19
CA HIS A 120 -22.15 -6.08 -15.08
C HIS A 120 -20.67 -6.45 -15.00
N HIS A 121 -19.89 -5.48 -14.52
CA HIS A 121 -18.44 -5.61 -14.37
C HIS A 121 -18.07 -6.63 -13.29
N VAL A 122 -17.11 -7.52 -13.59
CA VAL A 122 -16.56 -8.50 -12.64
C VAL A 122 -15.11 -8.10 -12.32
N PRO A 123 -14.77 -7.84 -11.05
CA PRO A 123 -13.41 -7.49 -10.67
C PRO A 123 -12.41 -8.58 -11.03
N GLU A 124 -11.26 -8.18 -11.58
CA GLU A 124 -10.19 -9.09 -11.97
C GLU A 124 -8.99 -8.97 -11.03
N VAL A 125 -8.47 -10.12 -10.59
CA VAL A 125 -7.27 -10.18 -9.74
C VAL A 125 -6.04 -9.92 -10.60
N HIS A 126 -5.20 -8.99 -10.16
CA HIS A 126 -3.95 -8.68 -10.85
C HIS A 126 -2.92 -9.83 -10.71
N PRO A 127 -2.17 -10.22 -11.76
CA PRO A 127 -1.17 -11.30 -11.68
C PRO A 127 -0.11 -11.10 -10.58
N LYS A 128 0.28 -9.85 -10.31
CA LYS A 128 1.22 -9.48 -9.23
C LYS A 128 0.62 -9.54 -7.82
N ASP A 129 -0.67 -9.82 -7.70
CA ASP A 129 -1.38 -10.05 -6.42
C ASP A 129 -1.69 -11.54 -6.18
N THR A 130 -0.98 -12.43 -6.89
CA THR A 130 -0.96 -13.87 -6.63
C THR A 130 0.03 -14.23 -5.51
N ASP A 131 -0.14 -15.44 -4.95
CA ASP A 131 0.56 -15.88 -3.73
C ASP A 131 2.10 -15.84 -3.87
N GLU A 132 2.65 -16.18 -5.04
CA GLU A 132 4.10 -16.16 -5.29
C GLU A 132 4.68 -14.74 -5.14
N TYR A 133 4.00 -13.74 -5.70
CA TYR A 133 4.42 -12.33 -5.60
C TYR A 133 4.22 -11.80 -4.18
N ILE A 134 3.11 -12.18 -3.52
CA ILE A 134 2.84 -11.80 -2.14
C ILE A 134 3.92 -12.34 -1.20
N GLU A 135 4.27 -13.62 -1.31
CA GLU A 135 5.29 -14.24 -0.47
C GLU A 135 6.65 -13.53 -0.63
N LYS A 136 7.04 -13.24 -1.88
CA LYS A 136 8.26 -12.49 -2.17
C LYS A 136 8.24 -11.09 -1.55
N ARG A 137 7.11 -10.36 -1.67
CA ARG A 137 6.93 -9.04 -1.05
C ARG A 137 7.09 -9.09 0.47
N ILE A 138 6.44 -10.05 1.12
CA ILE A 138 6.49 -10.21 2.58
C ILE A 138 7.92 -10.47 3.04
N ARG A 139 8.67 -11.34 2.35
CA ARG A 139 10.08 -11.61 2.66
C ARG A 139 10.92 -10.32 2.63
N CYS A 140 10.83 -9.54 1.55
CA CYS A 140 11.56 -8.27 1.43
C CYS A 140 11.16 -7.25 2.51
N LEU A 141 9.88 -7.17 2.86
CA LEU A 141 9.41 -6.27 3.92
C LEU A 141 10.00 -6.62 5.29
N VAL A 142 10.02 -7.91 5.63
CA VAL A 142 10.57 -8.40 6.89
C VAL A 142 12.08 -8.15 6.95
N GLU A 143 12.81 -8.42 5.86
CA GLU A 143 14.26 -8.18 5.75
C GLU A 143 14.62 -6.70 5.95
N GLU A 144 13.79 -5.78 5.47
CA GLU A 144 14.00 -4.33 5.61
C GLU A 144 13.38 -3.73 6.89
N GLY A 145 12.95 -4.56 7.84
CA GLY A 145 12.59 -4.13 9.19
C GLY A 145 11.14 -3.69 9.38
N ALA A 146 10.21 -4.10 8.50
CA ALA A 146 8.79 -3.73 8.61
C ALA A 146 8.14 -4.14 9.94
N VAL A 147 8.55 -5.25 10.56
CA VAL A 147 8.08 -5.65 11.90
C VAL A 147 8.48 -4.64 12.97
N ALA A 148 9.74 -4.19 12.95
CA ALA A 148 10.21 -3.17 13.87
C ALA A 148 9.53 -1.81 13.61
N ALA A 149 9.21 -1.49 12.35
CA ALA A 149 8.39 -0.34 11.99
C ALA A 149 6.99 -0.43 12.64
N CYS A 150 6.34 -1.59 12.56
CA CYS A 150 5.02 -1.82 13.17
C CYS A 150 5.05 -1.58 14.68
N VAL A 151 6.09 -2.07 15.36
CA VAL A 151 6.28 -1.82 16.81
C VAL A 151 6.48 -0.33 17.11
N ALA A 152 7.19 0.41 16.26
CA ALA A 152 7.41 1.84 16.46
C ALA A 152 6.11 2.67 16.36
N ILE A 153 5.16 2.24 15.53
CA ILE A 153 3.90 2.96 15.28
C ILE A 153 2.70 2.42 16.06
N SER A 154 2.84 1.28 16.76
CA SER A 154 1.73 0.60 17.45
C SER A 154 1.27 1.28 18.73
N LYS A 155 1.99 2.30 19.24
CA LYS A 155 1.61 3.07 20.43
C LYS A 155 0.44 4.03 20.13
N THR A 156 -0.73 3.47 19.85
CA THR A 156 -1.97 4.20 19.55
C THR A 156 -3.15 3.54 20.24
N GLU A 157 -4.16 4.33 20.63
CA GLU A 157 -5.43 3.83 21.16
C GLU A 157 -6.44 3.51 20.04
N SER A 158 -6.06 3.73 18.78
CA SER A 158 -6.97 3.50 17.66
C SER A 158 -7.10 2.02 17.34
N HIS A 159 -8.23 1.42 17.73
CA HIS A 159 -8.56 0.03 17.41
C HIS A 159 -8.47 -0.28 15.90
N LYS A 160 -8.92 0.63 15.04
CA LYS A 160 -8.84 0.45 13.58
C LYS A 160 -7.40 0.39 13.07
N ALA A 161 -6.52 1.21 13.64
CA ALA A 161 -5.11 1.17 13.28
C ALA A 161 -4.43 -0.13 13.75
N LEU A 162 -4.76 -0.57 14.97
CA LEU A 162 -4.27 -1.83 15.52
C LEU A 162 -4.79 -3.04 14.73
N GLU A 163 -6.04 -3.01 14.25
CA GLU A 163 -6.59 -4.04 13.36
C GLU A 163 -5.80 -4.13 12.05
N LEU A 164 -5.47 -2.99 11.42
CA LEU A 164 -4.62 -2.99 10.22
C LEU A 164 -3.25 -3.60 10.49
N LEU A 165 -2.61 -3.25 11.61
CA LEU A 165 -1.34 -3.86 11.99
C LEU A 165 -1.46 -5.36 12.23
N ALA A 166 -2.54 -5.81 12.88
CA ALA A 166 -2.78 -7.22 13.15
C ALA A 166 -3.12 -8.04 11.91
N ARG A 167 -3.60 -7.41 10.83
CA ARG A 167 -3.74 -8.08 9.52
C ARG A 167 -2.39 -8.31 8.84
N TYR A 168 -1.42 -7.44 9.10
CA TYR A 168 -0.10 -7.51 8.50
C TYR A 168 0.86 -8.47 9.25
N VAL A 169 0.81 -8.47 10.59
CA VAL A 169 1.68 -9.27 11.47
C VAL A 169 1.06 -10.64 11.73
#